data_AF-A0A7C5YI87-F1
#
_entry.id   AF-A0A7C5YI87-F1
#
_cell.length_a   1.000
_cell.length_b   1.000
_cell.length_c   1.000
_cell.angle_alpha   90.00
_cell.angle_beta   90.00
_cell.angle_gamma   90.00
#
_symmetry.space_group_name_H-M   'P 1'
#
loop_
_entity.id
_entity.type
_entity.pdbx_description
1 polymer ?
#
loop_
_entity_poly.entity_id
_entity_poly.type
_entity_poly.pdbx_seq_one_letter_code
_entity_poly.pdbx_strand_id
1 'polypeptide(L)'
;MSRWLGLAIVYVLLTSFLPAQTLSNGHVRVIAVGEKGRYWGFAIQPVGRSEPIVTIRFGSLNKIVATSAQTHKEGTTQVLRFSQLQDEPTPELDASSFVEVRLFANDPYPQVRFRLKLQGFDASSWQKTFGQVPFHFFTCSLPGAEIFHQRGWMIGTPVIDRYILLDAGPTN
;
A
#
# COMPACT_ATOMS: atom_id res chain seq x y z
N MET A 1 48.59 8.37 -41.53
CA MET A 1 47.19 7.96 -41.25
C MET A 1 46.93 8.23 -39.78
N SER A 2 46.25 9.33 -39.46
CA SER A 2 46.04 9.83 -38.10
C SER A 2 44.87 9.11 -37.42
N ARG A 3 45.12 8.45 -36.29
CA ARG A 3 44.11 7.75 -35.48
C ARG A 3 43.44 8.75 -34.54
N TRP A 4 42.16 9.03 -34.79
CA TRP A 4 41.30 9.76 -33.88
C TRP A 4 40.89 8.84 -32.70
N LEU A 5 41.33 9.16 -31.48
CA LEU A 5 40.76 8.61 -30.25
C LEU A 5 39.55 9.46 -29.86
N GLY A 6 38.35 8.93 -30.05
CA GLY A 6 37.14 9.48 -29.46
C GLY A 6 37.00 9.03 -28.01
N LEU A 7 37.08 9.95 -27.05
CA LEU A 7 36.67 9.71 -25.67
C LEU A 7 35.14 9.68 -25.60
N ALA A 8 34.56 8.52 -25.32
CA ALA A 8 33.16 8.42 -24.94
C ALA A 8 33.03 8.66 -23.43
N ILE A 9 32.46 9.80 -23.05
CA ILE A 9 32.08 10.09 -21.67
C ILE A 9 30.76 9.36 -21.40
N VAL A 10 30.82 8.29 -20.60
CA VAL A 10 29.64 7.58 -20.11
C VAL A 10 29.09 8.36 -18.92
N TYR A 11 27.96 9.05 -19.10
CA TYR A 11 27.18 9.60 -18.00
C TYR A 11 26.46 8.46 -17.27
N VAL A 12 26.98 8.05 -16.12
CA VAL A 12 26.24 7.19 -15.20
C VAL A 12 25.21 8.06 -14.49
N LEU A 13 23.96 7.99 -14.96
CA LEU A 13 22.80 8.54 -14.24
C LEU A 13 22.59 7.71 -12.96
N LEU A 14 23.16 8.18 -11.85
CA LEU A 14 22.83 7.73 -10.51
C LEU A 14 21.38 8.12 -10.20
N THR A 15 20.45 7.24 -10.56
CA THR A 15 19.08 7.33 -10.08
C THR A 15 19.08 6.99 -8.60
N SER A 16 18.87 8.01 -7.77
CA SER A 16 18.72 7.84 -6.32
C SER A 16 17.40 7.11 -6.05
N PHE A 17 17.44 5.78 -6.02
CA PHE A 17 16.37 4.99 -5.43
C PHE A 17 16.40 5.22 -3.92
N LEU A 18 15.50 6.08 -3.43
CA LEU A 18 15.25 6.11 -1.99
C LEU A 18 14.77 4.71 -1.58
N PRO A 19 15.46 4.04 -0.65
CA PRO A 19 15.06 2.71 -0.21
C PRO A 19 13.63 2.77 0.35
N ALA A 20 12.83 1.78 0.01
CA ALA A 20 11.47 1.68 0.52
C ALA A 20 11.49 1.65 2.05
N GLN A 21 10.68 2.51 2.69
CA GLN A 21 10.60 2.60 4.14
C GLN A 21 10.18 1.24 4.70
N THR A 22 11.01 0.65 5.57
CA THR A 22 10.84 -0.72 6.05
C THR A 22 10.95 -0.77 7.58
N LEU A 23 10.08 -1.55 8.21
CA LEU A 23 10.13 -1.92 9.62
C LEU A 23 10.35 -3.41 9.79
N SER A 24 10.91 -3.82 10.93
CA SER A 24 11.05 -5.24 11.29
C SER A 24 11.13 -5.43 12.79
N ASN A 25 10.35 -6.34 13.37
CA ASN A 25 10.48 -6.72 14.79
C ASN A 25 11.18 -8.08 15.01
N GLY A 26 11.83 -8.61 13.98
CA GLY A 26 12.49 -9.92 14.05
C GLY A 26 11.58 -11.11 13.71
N HIS A 27 10.25 -10.93 13.64
CA HIS A 27 9.30 -11.93 13.19
C HIS A 27 8.66 -11.58 11.85
N VAL A 28 8.36 -10.30 11.65
CA VAL A 28 7.72 -9.79 10.44
C VAL A 28 8.39 -8.50 10.00
N ARG A 29 8.46 -8.31 8.69
CA ARG A 29 8.84 -7.07 8.04
C ARG A 29 7.62 -6.41 7.41
N VAL A 30 7.53 -5.10 7.55
CA VAL A 30 6.54 -4.28 6.86
C VAL A 30 7.27 -3.33 5.94
N ILE A 31 6.95 -3.36 4.66
CA ILE A 31 7.64 -2.62 3.61
C ILE A 31 6.64 -1.65 2.99
N ALA A 32 6.95 -0.36 2.96
CA ALA A 32 6.15 0.61 2.22
C ALA A 32 6.16 0.27 0.73
N VAL A 33 4.98 0.23 0.10
CA VAL A 33 4.82 -0.08 -1.32
C VAL A 33 4.44 1.19 -2.05
N GLY A 34 5.27 1.58 -3.01
CA GLY A 34 5.14 2.84 -3.72
C GLY A 34 6.24 3.05 -4.74
N GLU A 35 6.10 4.13 -5.50
CA GLU A 35 7.09 4.60 -6.47
C GLU A 35 7.21 6.11 -6.39
N LYS A 36 8.44 6.63 -6.56
CA LYS A 36 8.72 8.07 -6.67
C LYS A 36 8.10 8.92 -5.53
N GLY A 37 8.17 8.40 -4.29
CA GLY A 37 7.63 9.08 -3.10
C GLY A 37 6.11 9.02 -2.95
N ARG A 38 5.41 8.28 -3.81
CA ARG A 38 3.97 8.00 -3.71
C ARG A 38 3.77 6.57 -3.25
N TYR A 39 3.14 6.39 -2.10
CA TYR A 39 2.92 5.09 -1.49
C TYR A 39 1.44 4.72 -1.56
N TRP A 40 1.08 3.62 -2.21
CA TRP A 40 -0.30 3.15 -2.31
C TRP A 40 -0.61 2.01 -1.32
N GLY A 41 0.36 1.61 -0.50
CA GLY A 41 0.16 0.53 0.46
C GLY A 41 1.41 0.14 1.24
N PHE A 42 1.31 -1.02 1.89
CA PHE A 42 2.43 -1.71 2.54
C PHE A 42 2.33 -3.22 2.34
N ALA A 43 3.48 -3.88 2.26
CA ALA A 43 3.61 -5.31 2.13
C ALA A 43 4.03 -5.93 3.46
N ILE A 44 3.49 -7.11 3.76
CA ILE A 44 3.80 -7.89 4.96
C ILE A 44 4.64 -9.08 4.53
N GLN A 45 5.82 -9.23 5.12
CA GLN A 45 6.75 -10.30 4.84
C GLN A 45 7.23 -10.95 6.14
N PRO A 46 6.81 -12.20 6.44
CA PRO A 46 7.36 -12.96 7.54
C PRO A 46 8.88 -13.13 7.39
N VAL A 47 9.60 -13.07 8.50
CA VAL A 47 11.03 -13.35 8.52
C VAL A 47 11.27 -14.81 8.10
N GLY A 48 12.25 -15.02 7.23
CA GLY A 48 12.54 -16.31 6.63
C GLY A 48 11.84 -16.57 5.29
N ARG A 49 10.89 -15.72 4.86
CA ARG A 49 10.38 -15.75 3.47
C ARG A 49 11.13 -14.77 2.59
N SER A 50 11.34 -15.14 1.33
CA SER A 50 11.96 -14.28 0.30
C SER A 50 11.01 -13.19 -0.19
N GLU A 51 9.71 -13.46 -0.20
CA GLU A 51 8.68 -12.59 -0.77
C GLU A 51 7.59 -12.24 0.25
N PRO A 52 6.95 -11.05 0.11
CA PRO A 52 5.79 -10.71 0.90
C PRO A 52 4.62 -11.67 0.67
N ILE A 53 3.88 -11.96 1.74
CA ILE A 53 2.70 -12.83 1.67
C ILE A 53 1.44 -12.07 1.26
N VAL A 54 1.41 -10.75 1.47
CA VAL A 54 0.30 -9.88 1.09
C VAL A 54 0.76 -8.44 0.94
N THR A 55 0.11 -7.71 0.04
CA THR A 55 0.15 -6.24 0.00
C THR A 55 -1.22 -5.69 0.41
N ILE A 56 -1.23 -4.87 1.44
CA ILE A 56 -2.38 -4.06 1.85
C ILE A 56 -2.29 -2.74 1.10
N ARG A 57 -3.30 -2.44 0.28
CA ARG A 57 -3.41 -1.19 -0.48
C ARG A 57 -4.34 -0.22 0.25
N PHE A 58 -4.04 1.07 0.28
CA PHE A 58 -4.82 2.05 1.03
C PHE A 58 -6.23 2.24 0.51
N GLY A 59 -6.42 2.07 -0.79
CA GLY A 59 -7.72 1.98 -1.43
C GLY A 59 -7.67 1.11 -2.67
N SER A 60 -8.84 0.94 -3.27
CA SER A 60 -8.99 0.25 -4.55
C SER A 60 -8.11 0.89 -5.64
N LEU A 61 -7.62 0.07 -6.57
CA LEU A 61 -6.97 0.53 -7.80
C LEU A 61 -5.74 1.44 -7.60
N ASN A 62 -5.09 1.38 -6.42
CA ASN A 62 -3.91 2.19 -6.05
C ASN A 62 -4.15 3.70 -6.03
N LYS A 63 -5.40 4.12 -5.77
CA LYS A 63 -5.79 5.53 -5.92
C LYS A 63 -5.56 6.37 -4.68
N ILE A 64 -5.86 5.82 -3.50
CA ILE A 64 -5.40 6.42 -2.26
C ILE A 64 -3.89 6.24 -2.16
N VAL A 65 -3.17 7.35 -2.24
CA VAL A 65 -1.72 7.41 -2.13
C VAL A 65 -1.32 8.30 -0.97
N ALA A 66 -0.31 7.91 -0.20
CA ALA A 66 0.40 8.77 0.72
C ALA A 66 1.60 9.39 -0.02
N THR A 67 1.84 10.68 0.17
CA THR A 67 3.07 11.34 -0.31
C THR A 67 4.15 11.42 0.75
N SER A 68 3.87 10.95 1.96
CA SER A 68 4.82 10.88 3.07
C SER A 68 4.73 9.53 3.77
N ALA A 69 5.87 8.88 3.94
CA ALA A 69 6.04 7.68 4.74
C ALA A 69 7.24 7.86 5.67
N GLN A 70 7.02 7.74 6.98
CA GLN A 70 8.04 7.97 7.99
C GLN A 70 8.08 6.81 8.97
N THR A 71 9.28 6.42 9.38
CA THR A 71 9.49 5.42 10.42
C THR A 71 9.94 6.09 11.71
N HIS A 72 9.39 5.63 12.83
CA HIS A 72 9.81 6.07 14.16
C HIS A 72 9.65 4.94 15.19
N LYS A 73 10.17 5.16 16.40
CA LYS A 73 10.02 4.25 17.53
C LYS A 73 9.21 4.90 18.64
N GLU A 74 8.31 4.13 19.24
CA GLU A 74 7.53 4.49 20.42
C GLU A 74 7.82 3.45 21.51
N GLY A 75 8.79 3.75 22.37
CA GLY A 75 9.32 2.75 23.31
C GLY A 75 9.91 1.55 22.56
N THR A 76 9.34 0.36 22.78
CA THR A 76 9.72 -0.89 22.09
C THR A 76 8.96 -1.11 20.78
N THR A 77 8.00 -0.26 20.45
CA THR A 77 7.16 -0.39 19.25
C THR A 77 7.82 0.32 18.07
N GLN A 78 7.91 -0.36 16.93
CA GLN A 78 8.31 0.25 15.67
C GLN A 78 7.07 0.70 14.90
N VAL A 79 7.10 1.91 14.36
CA VAL A 79 5.94 2.55 13.75
C VAL A 79 6.29 3.08 12.37
N LEU A 80 5.44 2.80 11.38
CA LEU A 80 5.53 3.26 10.00
C LEU A 80 4.25 4.02 9.72
N ARG A 81 4.39 5.33 9.55
CA ARG A 81 3.28 6.25 9.40
C ARG A 81 3.26 6.79 7.98
N PHE A 82 2.15 6.55 7.30
CA PHE A 82 1.78 7.13 6.03
C PHE A 82 0.84 8.32 6.28
N SER A 83 1.16 9.46 5.69
CA SER A 83 0.42 10.71 5.86
C SER A 83 0.33 11.46 4.54
N GLN A 84 -0.41 12.57 4.53
CA GLN A 84 -0.74 13.31 3.31
C GLN A 84 -1.40 12.38 2.29
N LEU A 85 -2.47 11.72 2.73
CA LEU A 85 -3.26 10.83 1.89
C LEU A 85 -4.01 11.66 0.85
N GLN A 86 -3.90 11.27 -0.40
CA GLN A 86 -4.51 11.91 -1.56
C GLN A 86 -5.25 10.85 -2.37
N ASP A 87 -6.40 11.22 -2.91
CA ASP A 87 -7.12 10.45 -3.91
C ASP A 87 -7.70 11.44 -4.94
N GLU A 88 -7.57 11.11 -6.22
CA GLU A 88 -7.94 11.98 -7.32
C GLU A 88 -8.80 11.19 -8.33
N PRO A 89 -9.98 11.69 -8.72
CA PRO A 89 -10.55 13.02 -8.38
C PRO A 89 -11.29 13.08 -7.03
N THR A 90 -11.51 11.94 -6.37
CA THR A 90 -12.31 11.84 -5.15
C THR A 90 -12.07 10.46 -4.50
N PRO A 91 -12.18 10.27 -3.17
CA PRO A 91 -12.52 11.23 -2.10
C PRO A 91 -11.49 12.32 -1.82
N GLU A 92 -11.96 13.48 -1.34
CA GLU A 92 -11.11 14.48 -0.69
C GLU A 92 -10.88 14.07 0.78
N LEU A 93 -9.62 13.83 1.13
CA LEU A 93 -9.21 13.43 2.48
C LEU A 93 -8.58 14.61 3.23
N ASP A 94 -8.98 14.79 4.47
CA ASP A 94 -8.41 15.78 5.37
C ASP A 94 -6.93 15.49 5.62
N ALA A 95 -6.10 16.53 5.73
CA ALA A 95 -4.66 16.41 5.97
C ALA A 95 -4.29 15.67 7.27
N SER A 96 -5.21 15.59 8.25
CA SER A 96 -5.05 14.77 9.47
C SER A 96 -5.23 13.27 9.24
N SER A 97 -5.63 12.85 8.04
CA SER A 97 -5.79 11.44 7.69
C SER A 97 -4.42 10.73 7.61
N PHE A 98 -4.39 9.49 8.08
CA PHE A 98 -3.16 8.70 8.14
C PHE A 98 -3.46 7.20 8.13
N VAL A 99 -2.43 6.44 7.75
CA VAL A 99 -2.32 5.00 7.98
C VAL A 99 -1.05 4.76 8.77
N GLU A 100 -1.12 3.94 9.81
CA GLU A 100 -0.01 3.65 10.69
C GLU A 100 0.08 2.15 10.89
N VAL A 101 1.26 1.58 10.65
CA VAL A 101 1.55 0.17 10.92
C VAL A 101 2.52 0.09 12.08
N ARG A 102 2.16 -0.69 13.09
CA ARG A 102 2.91 -0.83 14.34
C ARG A 102 3.34 -2.27 14.51
N LEU A 103 4.62 -2.46 14.81
CA LEU A 103 5.19 -3.75 15.17
C LEU A 103 5.61 -3.72 16.64
N PHE A 104 4.93 -4.52 17.45
CA PHE A 104 5.30 -4.74 18.84
C PHE A 104 6.46 -5.73 18.94
N ALA A 105 7.22 -5.67 20.03
CA ALA A 105 8.26 -6.65 20.30
C ALA A 105 7.63 -8.04 20.49
N ASN A 106 8.21 -9.06 19.86
CA ASN A 106 7.80 -10.46 19.97
C ASN A 106 6.36 -10.78 19.52
N ASP A 107 5.73 -9.91 18.74
CA ASP A 107 4.40 -10.14 18.15
C ASP A 107 4.50 -10.26 16.63
N PRO A 108 4.23 -11.43 16.02
CA PRO A 108 4.32 -11.59 14.57
C PRO A 108 3.21 -10.85 13.80
N TYR A 109 2.19 -10.30 14.49
CA TYR A 109 1.03 -9.67 13.87
C TYR A 109 1.12 -8.14 13.89
N PRO A 110 1.21 -7.47 12.72
CA PRO A 110 1.20 -6.02 12.67
C PRO A 110 -0.15 -5.45 13.13
N GLN A 111 -0.12 -4.39 13.95
CA GLN A 111 -1.30 -3.59 14.23
C GLN A 111 -1.40 -2.45 13.23
N VAL A 112 -2.56 -2.30 12.60
CA VAL A 112 -2.86 -1.18 11.70
C VAL A 112 -3.80 -0.20 12.41
N ARG A 113 -3.36 1.05 12.55
CA ARG A 113 -4.19 2.17 13.03
C ARG A 113 -4.37 3.15 11.90
N PHE A 114 -5.54 3.74 11.79
CA PHE A 114 -5.82 4.67 10.71
C PHE A 114 -6.84 5.71 11.13
N ARG A 115 -6.79 6.84 10.43
CA ARG A 115 -7.83 7.86 10.44
C ARG A 115 -8.03 8.27 8.98
N LEU A 116 -9.24 8.09 8.48
CA LEU A 116 -9.63 8.57 7.15
C LEU A 116 -10.77 9.55 7.36
N LYS A 117 -10.46 10.84 7.37
CA LYS A 117 -11.46 11.88 7.55
C LYS A 117 -11.83 12.42 6.18
N LEU A 118 -12.98 11.97 5.70
CA LEU A 118 -13.56 12.42 4.44
C LEU A 118 -14.04 13.87 4.55
N GLN A 119 -13.58 14.73 3.65
CA GLN A 119 -14.05 16.11 3.53
C GLN A 119 -15.12 16.24 2.43
N GLY A 120 -14.98 15.48 1.35
CA GLY A 120 -15.91 15.47 0.23
C GLY A 120 -15.84 14.18 -0.57
N PHE A 121 -16.96 13.81 -1.18
CA PHE A 121 -17.05 12.68 -2.10
C PHE A 121 -17.98 13.03 -3.27
N ASP A 122 -17.45 12.99 -4.49
CA ASP A 122 -18.23 13.19 -5.71
C ASP A 122 -18.60 11.82 -6.30
N ALA A 123 -19.83 11.40 -6.05
CA ALA A 123 -20.32 10.12 -6.55
C ALA A 123 -20.32 10.02 -8.09
N SER A 124 -20.57 11.12 -8.80
CA SER A 124 -20.56 11.13 -10.26
C SER A 124 -19.15 10.99 -10.81
N SER A 125 -18.18 11.71 -10.24
CA SER A 125 -16.77 11.54 -10.59
C SER A 125 -16.26 10.14 -10.24
N TRP A 126 -16.63 9.62 -9.07
CA TRP A 126 -16.31 8.24 -8.67
C TRP A 126 -16.84 7.23 -9.68
N GLN A 127 -18.14 7.28 -10.00
CA GLN A 127 -18.76 6.34 -10.94
C GLN A 127 -18.18 6.45 -12.35
N LYS A 128 -17.85 7.67 -12.79
CA LYS A 128 -17.21 7.89 -14.09
C LYS A 128 -15.80 7.29 -14.14
N THR A 129 -15.04 7.34 -13.06
CA THR A 129 -13.66 6.84 -13.02
C THR A 129 -13.58 5.35 -12.68
N PHE A 130 -14.48 4.84 -11.85
CA PHE A 130 -14.37 3.51 -11.23
C PHE A 130 -15.55 2.58 -11.51
N GLY A 131 -16.58 3.07 -12.19
CA GLY A 131 -17.83 2.34 -12.37
C GLY A 131 -18.71 2.35 -11.12
N GLN A 132 -19.78 1.57 -11.15
CA GLN A 132 -20.71 1.44 -10.03
C GLN A 132 -20.18 0.45 -8.99
N VAL A 133 -19.05 0.78 -8.37
CA VAL A 133 -18.43 -0.02 -7.31
C VAL A 133 -18.43 0.74 -5.98
N PRO A 134 -18.56 0.05 -4.83
CA PRO A 134 -18.39 0.69 -3.54
C PRO A 134 -16.97 1.25 -3.38
N PHE A 135 -16.86 2.37 -2.67
CA PHE A 135 -15.58 2.87 -2.17
C PHE A 135 -15.05 1.93 -1.09
N HIS A 136 -13.88 1.33 -1.32
CA HIS A 136 -13.21 0.48 -0.33
C HIS A 136 -11.91 1.14 0.14
N PHE A 137 -11.75 1.21 1.46
CA PHE A 137 -10.47 1.49 2.11
C PHE A 137 -9.85 0.16 2.55
N PHE A 138 -8.52 0.08 2.53
CA PHE A 138 -7.76 -1.14 2.84
C PHE A 138 -8.20 -2.37 2.08
N THR A 139 -7.70 -2.48 0.86
CA THR A 139 -7.93 -3.64 0.01
C THR A 139 -6.70 -4.52 -0.01
N CYS A 140 -6.90 -5.84 0.04
CA CYS A 140 -5.87 -6.81 -0.30
C CYS A 140 -6.50 -7.94 -1.10
N SER A 141 -5.71 -8.55 -1.97
CA SER A 141 -6.10 -9.76 -2.69
C SER A 141 -5.33 -10.93 -2.09
N LEU A 142 -6.06 -11.94 -1.64
CA LEU A 142 -5.53 -13.16 -1.04
C LEU A 142 -6.03 -14.38 -1.83
N PRO A 143 -5.68 -14.50 -3.12
CA PRO A 143 -6.13 -15.62 -3.93
C PRO A 143 -5.57 -16.92 -3.35
N GLY A 144 -6.46 -17.91 -3.16
CA GLY A 144 -6.09 -19.20 -2.56
C GLY A 144 -6.05 -19.22 -1.02
N ALA A 145 -6.48 -18.15 -0.34
CA ALA A 145 -6.67 -18.22 1.11
C ALA A 145 -7.79 -19.22 1.46
N GLU A 146 -7.48 -20.18 2.33
CA GLU A 146 -8.45 -21.22 2.73
C GLU A 146 -9.47 -20.69 3.75
N ILE A 147 -9.12 -19.65 4.51
CA ILE A 147 -9.98 -19.08 5.55
C ILE A 147 -9.80 -17.55 5.64
N PHE A 148 -10.89 -16.80 5.77
CA PHE A 148 -10.89 -15.37 6.10
C PHE A 148 -11.54 -15.13 7.47
N HIS A 149 -10.78 -14.60 8.43
CA HIS A 149 -11.30 -14.27 9.76
C HIS A 149 -11.57 -12.76 9.88
N GLN A 150 -12.82 -12.38 10.14
CA GLN A 150 -13.18 -11.02 10.51
C GLN A 150 -13.84 -11.03 11.89
N ARG A 151 -13.30 -10.27 12.85
CA ARG A 151 -13.84 -10.13 14.22
C ARG A 151 -14.03 -11.46 14.98
N GLY A 152 -13.17 -12.44 14.73
CA GLY A 152 -13.24 -13.76 15.37
C GLY A 152 -14.32 -14.68 14.79
N TRP A 153 -15.05 -14.25 13.76
CA TRP A 153 -15.97 -15.11 13.02
C TRP A 153 -15.20 -15.76 11.87
N MET A 154 -15.33 -17.08 11.75
CA MET A 154 -14.87 -17.81 10.58
C MET A 154 -15.81 -17.47 9.42
N ILE A 155 -15.40 -16.56 8.55
CA ILE A 155 -16.06 -16.40 7.26
C ILE A 155 -15.31 -17.37 6.34
N GLY A 156 -15.94 -18.50 6.00
CA GLY A 156 -15.39 -19.38 4.98
C GLY A 156 -15.05 -18.54 3.75
N THR A 157 -13.86 -18.72 3.17
CA THR A 157 -13.45 -17.94 2.00
C THR A 157 -14.57 -18.01 0.97
N PRO A 158 -15.17 -16.89 0.54
CA PRO A 158 -16.28 -16.97 -0.39
C PRO A 158 -15.78 -17.57 -1.71
N VAL A 159 -16.23 -18.79 -2.01
CA VAL A 159 -16.09 -19.41 -3.35
C VAL A 159 -16.89 -18.61 -4.38
N ILE A 160 -17.89 -17.84 -3.92
CA ILE A 160 -18.95 -17.26 -4.75
C ILE A 160 -18.87 -15.73 -4.85
N ASP A 161 -18.21 -15.05 -3.92
CA ASP A 161 -18.14 -13.59 -3.95
C ASP A 161 -16.91 -13.17 -4.75
N ARG A 162 -17.08 -13.11 -6.08
CA ARG A 162 -16.10 -12.45 -6.95
C ARG A 162 -15.80 -11.09 -6.36
N TYR A 163 -14.52 -10.82 -6.16
CA TYR A 163 -14.09 -9.51 -5.70
C TYR A 163 -14.64 -8.46 -6.67
N ILE A 164 -15.57 -7.61 -6.22
CA ILE A 164 -16.40 -6.73 -7.08
C ILE A 164 -15.53 -5.82 -7.99
N LEU A 165 -14.28 -5.57 -7.60
CA LEU A 165 -13.30 -4.81 -8.38
C LEU A 165 -12.69 -5.58 -9.57
N LEU A 166 -12.85 -6.90 -9.66
CA LEU A 166 -12.43 -7.70 -10.82
C LEU A 166 -13.42 -7.58 -11.99
N ASP A 167 -14.68 -7.23 -11.71
CA ASP A 167 -15.73 -7.04 -12.73
C ASP A 167 -15.80 -5.59 -13.25
N ALA A 168 -14.93 -4.68 -12.78
CA ALA A 168 -14.88 -3.26 -13.17
C ALA A 168 -13.93 -2.97 -14.37
N GLY A 169 -13.39 -4.00 -15.02
CA GLY A 169 -12.69 -3.84 -16.30
C GLY A 169 -13.67 -3.61 -17.46
N PRO A 170 -13.24 -3.08 -18.63
CA PRO A 170 -14.13 -2.92 -19.77
C PRO A 170 -14.65 -4.29 -20.19
N THR A 171 -15.93 -4.53 -19.98
CA THR A 171 -16.65 -5.65 -20.59
C THR A 171 -16.76 -5.34 -22.08
N ASN A 172 -16.19 -6.23 -22.92
CA ASN A 172 -16.35 -6.19 -24.38
C ASN A 172 -17.81 -6.05 -24.81
#